data_AF-A0A7Y2P9Q1-F1
#
_entry.id   AF-A0A7Y2P9Q1-F1
#
_cell.length_a   1.000
_cell.length_b   1.000
_cell.length_c   1.000
_cell.angle_alpha   90.00
_cell.angle_beta   90.00
_cell.angle_gamma   90.00
#
_symmetry.space_group_name_H-M   'P 1'
#
loop_
_entity.id
_entity.type
_entity.pdbx_description
1 polymer ?
#
loop_
_entity_poly.entity_id
_entity_poly.type
_entity_poly.pdbx_seq_one_letter_code
_entity_poly.pdbx_strand_id
1 'polypeptide(L)' 'MAEWTMEEVLRLALQHEMDNFGAYTKASEETQNPAIRAMFQFLADEERDHIKLIRDKMAEFNVKE' A
#
# COMPACT_ATOMS: atom_id res chain seq x y z
N MET A 1 -5.07 1.87 -26.27
CA MET A 1 -5.16 2.10 -24.81
C MET A 1 -5.23 0.72 -24.18
N ALA A 2 -4.48 0.44 -23.12
CA ALA A 2 -4.64 -0.85 -22.45
C ALA A 2 -6.04 -0.92 -21.84
N GLU A 3 -6.77 -2.00 -22.09
CA GLU A 3 -8.08 -2.24 -21.45
C GLU A 3 -7.85 -3.03 -20.17
N TRP A 4 -8.03 -2.37 -19.03
CA TRP A 4 -7.89 -2.98 -17.71
C TRP A 4 -9.27 -3.26 -17.14
N THR A 5 -9.43 -4.44 -16.56
CA THR A 5 -10.59 -4.78 -15.73
C THR A 5 -10.44 -4.16 -14.35
N MET A 6 -11.57 -3.95 -13.66
CA MET A 6 -11.56 -3.47 -12.27
C MET A 6 -10.78 -4.42 -11.34
N GLU A 7 -10.85 -5.73 -11.60
CA GLU A 7 -10.09 -6.73 -10.86
C GLU A 7 -8.57 -6.52 -11.02
N GLU A 8 -8.09 -6.34 -12.24
CA GLU A 8 -6.66 -6.11 -12.50
C GLU A 8 -6.17 -4.82 -11.83
N VAL A 9 -6.97 -3.75 -11.87
CA VAL A 9 -6.62 -2.47 -11.22
C VAL A 9 -6.55 -2.63 -9.70
N LEU A 10 -7.54 -3.28 -9.07
CA LEU A 10 -7.57 -3.45 -7.62
C LEU A 10 -6.46 -4.37 -7.11
N ARG A 11 -6.15 -5.45 -7.85
CA ARG A 11 -5.02 -6.33 -7.53
C ARG A 11 -3.69 -5.61 -7.65
N LEU A 12 -3.49 -4.83 -8.72
CA LEU A 12 -2.28 -4.04 -8.91
C LEU A 12 -2.14 -3.01 -7.78
N ALA A 13 -3.21 -2.29 -7.46
CA ALA A 13 -3.21 -1.30 -6.38
C ALA A 13 -2.87 -1.95 -5.04
N LEU A 14 -3.51 -3.07 -4.69
CA LEU A 14 -3.22 -3.77 -3.43
C LEU A 14 -1.75 -4.21 -3.35
N GLN A 15 -1.22 -4.80 -4.42
CA GLN A 15 0.18 -5.22 -4.47
C GLN A 15 1.12 -4.02 -4.28
N HIS A 16 0.84 -2.90 -4.94
CA HIS A 16 1.62 -1.68 -4.80
C HIS A 16 1.65 -1.16 -3.36
N GLU A 17 0.51 -1.08 -2.68
CA GLU A 17 0.48 -0.57 -1.30
C GLU A 17 1.13 -1.55 -0.31
N MET A 18 1.02 -2.85 -0.55
CA MET A 18 1.75 -3.85 0.26
C MET A 18 3.26 -3.74 0.09
N ASP A 19 3.75 -3.53 -1.14
CA ASP A 19 5.16 -3.33 -1.43
C ASP A 19 5.68 -2.02 -0.82
N ASN A 20 4.92 -0.92 -0.96
CA ASN A 20 5.24 0.37 -0.38
C ASN A 20 5.25 0.31 1.15
N PHE A 21 4.27 -0.35 1.77
CA PHE A 21 4.23 -0.58 3.20
C PHE A 21 5.51 -1.27 3.70
N GLY A 22 5.91 -2.35 3.03
CA GLY A 22 7.14 -3.08 3.35
C GLY A 22 8.39 -2.22 3.15
N ALA A 23 8.46 -1.47 2.05
CA ALA A 23 9.59 -0.61 1.73
C ALA A 23 9.76 0.52 2.76
N TYR A 24 8.68 1.22 3.13
CA TYR A 24 8.71 2.30 4.11
C TYR A 24 8.98 1.79 5.53
N THR A 25 8.38 0.65 5.91
CA THR A 25 8.68 0.01 7.20
C THR A 25 10.18 -0.28 7.31
N LYS A 26 10.76 -0.96 6.31
CA LYS A 26 12.19 -1.27 6.27
C LYS A 26 13.06 0.00 6.27
N ALA A 27 12.70 1.00 5.47
CA ALA A 27 13.44 2.27 5.42
C ALA A 27 13.43 3.00 6.77
N SER A 28 12.32 2.94 7.51
CA SER A 28 12.23 3.51 8.86
C SER A 28 13.19 2.82 9.83
N GLU A 29 13.31 1.49 9.75
CA GLU A 29 14.16 0.68 10.62
C GLU A 29 15.66 0.94 10.36
N GLU A 30 16.04 1.06 9.09
CA GLU A 30 17.44 1.25 8.66
C GLU A 30 17.93 2.70 8.86
N THR A 31 17.02 3.68 8.95
CA THR A 31 17.35 5.11 9.04
C THR A 31 17.80 5.53 10.44
N GLN A 32 19.00 6.13 10.53
CA GLN A 32 19.55 6.64 11.80
C GLN A 32 19.06 8.04 12.17
N ASN A 33 18.68 8.87 11.18
CA ASN A 33 18.16 10.21 11.45
C ASN A 33 16.71 10.11 11.97
N PRO A 34 16.41 10.59 13.19
CA PRO A 34 15.09 10.41 13.80
C PRO A 34 13.96 11.10 13.04
N ALA A 35 14.21 12.23 12.38
CA ALA A 35 13.19 12.93 11.60
C ALA A 35 12.83 12.14 10.32
N ILE A 36 13.83 11.60 9.64
CA ILE A 36 13.62 10.78 8.42
C ILE A 36 12.96 9.45 8.79
N ARG A 37 13.34 8.84 9.91
CA ARG A 37 12.67 7.65 10.45
C ARG A 37 11.18 7.91 10.69
N ALA A 38 10.84 9.02 11.35
CA ALA A 38 9.46 9.40 11.60
C ALA A 38 8.67 9.62 10.29
N MET A 39 9.30 10.21 9.28
CA MET A 39 8.70 10.37 7.95
C MET A 39 8.39 9.02 7.31
N PHE A 40 9.32 8.06 7.30
CA PHE A 40 9.06 6.73 6.74
C PHE A 40 8.00 5.95 7.54
N GLN A 41 8.00 6.07 8.87
CA GLN A 41 6.97 5.46 9.70
C GLN A 41 5.58 6.02 9.37
N PHE A 42 5.47 7.35 9.21
CA PHE A 42 4.24 7.99 8.79
C PHE A 42 3.75 7.45 7.43
N LEU A 43 4.64 7.35 6.44
CA LEU A 43 4.27 6.80 5.12
C LEU A 43 3.81 5.33 5.23
N ALA A 44 4.50 4.50 6.02
CA ALA A 44 4.06 3.12 6.24
C ALA A 44 2.68 3.05 6.92
N ASP A 45 2.36 3.95 7.84
CA ASP A 45 1.04 3.97 8.47
C ASP A 45 -0.06 4.42 7.49
N GLU A 46 0.21 5.38 6.59
CA GLU A 46 -0.72 5.76 5.50
C GLU A 46 -1.01 4.57 4.57
N GLU A 47 0.03 3.80 4.17
CA GLU A 47 -0.19 2.63 3.31
C GLU A 47 -1.04 1.55 3.97
N ARG A 48 -1.03 1.44 5.31
CA ARG A 48 -1.92 0.51 6.01
C ARG A 48 -3.40 0.90 5.80
N ASP A 49 -3.69 2.19 5.84
CA ASP A 49 -5.05 2.70 5.60
C ASP A 49 -5.45 2.55 4.13
N HIS A 50 -4.53 2.76 3.18
CA HIS A 50 -4.75 2.50 1.76
C HIS A 50 -5.02 1.02 1.46
N ILE A 51 -4.22 0.10 2.02
CA ILE A 51 -4.44 -1.34 1.91
C ILE A 51 -5.84 -1.72 2.39
N LYS A 52 -6.26 -1.17 3.54
CA LYS A 52 -7.61 -1.40 4.08
C LYS A 52 -8.68 -0.88 3.12
N LEU A 53 -8.52 0.34 2.60
CA LEU A 53 -9.44 0.93 1.63
C LEU A 53 -9.56 0.08 0.37
N ILE A 54 -8.45 -0.42 -0.16
CA ILE A 54 -8.45 -1.26 -1.37
C ILE A 54 -9.12 -2.60 -1.11
N ARG A 55 -8.88 -3.23 0.04
CA ARG A 55 -9.60 -4.46 0.44
C ARG A 55 -11.11 -4.24 0.57
N ASP A 56 -11.51 -3.12 1.16
CA ASP A 56 -12.92 -2.73 1.25
C ASP A 56 -13.53 -2.58 -0.17
N LYS A 57 -12.78 -2.02 -1.13
CA LYS A 57 -13.18 -1.94 -2.54
C LYS A 57 -13.19 -3.29 -3.24
N MET A 58 -12.23 -4.16 -3.00
CA MET A 58 -12.22 -5.52 -3.55
C MET A 58 -13.47 -6.29 -3.13
N ALA A 59 -13.88 -6.16 -1.87
CA ALA A 59 -15.14 -6.74 -1.39
C ALA A 59 -16.36 -6.14 -2.12
N GLU A 60 -16.42 -4.80 -2.30
CA GLU A 60 -17.50 -4.11 -3.03
C GLU A 60 -17.63 -4.61 -4.49
N PHE A 61 -16.50 -4.87 -5.16
CA PHE A 61 -16.46 -5.34 -6.55
C PHE A 61 -16.42 -6.86 -6.71
N ASN A 62 -16.58 -7.63 -5.62
CA ASN A 62 -16.48 -9.10 -5.60
C ASN A 62 -15.15 -9.66 -6.12
N VAL A 63 -14.06 -8.90 -5.96
CA VAL A 63 -12.70 -9.32 -6.26
C VAL A 63 -12.12 -10.02 -5.04
N LYS A 64 -11.57 -11.22 -5.22
CA LYS A 64 -10.88 -11.95 -4.14
C LYS A 64 -9.42 -11.51 -4.07
N GLU A 65 -8.89 -11.34 -2.87
CA GLU A 65 -7.44 -11.20 -2.65
C GLU A 65 -6.71 -12.46 -3.12
#